data_AF-A0A5B8ILM7-F1
#
_entry.id   AF-A0A5B8ILM7-F1
#
_cell.length_a   1.000
_cell.length_b   1.000
_cell.length_c   1.000
_cell.angle_alpha   90.00
_cell.angle_beta   90.00
_cell.angle_gamma   90.00
#
_symmetry.space_group_name_H-M   'P 1'
#
loop_
_entity.id
_entity.type
_entity.pdbx_description
1 polymer ?
#
loop_
_entity_poly.entity_id
_entity_poly.type
_entity_poly.pdbx_seq_one_letter_code
_entity_poly.pdbx_strand_id
1 'polypeptide(L)'
;MKPQTPKIPSDAARLRAAADFVRNHDTAALLPLLLPGLDALEARALEDRCHFSHAALLVFPPDPETLHTELAACGLAVDPAAAPVPSVVVRDRLAARHRRDPAGLDVRILRPSVPGPGAGHRTVEVFALTVPPGSALTETAEHERAHEHEAHLAFEVAHPDPLVLRGMCGILTRHGAVPDGGGYNPHEDGTVFYFTAPDHAKAGYRRVELSAPGDHREVLAAHLAASGDAPIAETLLRLLTGAWTTQALSVFAALRLPDAMSTDTATAAGALARRAGADPESLSRLLRYLATLNVVAGDPETGFRLTRLGALLRADAPGSLRPLALLYGGPFYQSFAALDHTVRTGETAFDHLFGTDHFDHFARRPELAELFDRSMAASTRMFDPLTGHPVITAASTVPTPGRVVDIAGGNGELLARLLIAHPRLHGTLLERPHAVEAARRTLAATGCGDRCTYVMGDFADVPTDGDVYVLSRVLHDWDDDRCVEILRHCARAMPAHAELLIIERLLPTDGSPSLAVAWDLHMMCNVGGRERTAAHYARLLTAADLTLLSHAPLPLDGQVLHAHKAKG
;
A
#
# COMPACT_ATOMS: atom_id res chain seq x y z
N MET A 1 -20.89 -6.53 55.43
CA MET A 1 -19.77 -7.18 54.73
C MET A 1 -19.04 -6.11 53.93
N LYS A 2 -17.81 -5.75 54.32
CA LYS A 2 -16.96 -4.92 53.45
C LYS A 2 -16.65 -5.72 52.18
N PRO A 3 -16.74 -5.14 50.98
CA PRO A 3 -16.34 -5.85 49.76
C PRO A 3 -14.86 -6.22 49.88
N GLN A 4 -14.53 -7.50 49.69
CA GLN A 4 -13.14 -7.94 49.58
C GLN A 4 -12.57 -7.30 48.31
N THR A 5 -11.60 -6.41 48.48
CA THR A 5 -10.75 -5.95 47.37
C THR A 5 -10.12 -7.19 46.73
N PRO A 6 -10.18 -7.35 45.39
CA PRO A 6 -9.53 -8.47 44.73
C PRO A 6 -8.04 -8.46 45.10
N LYS A 7 -7.53 -9.60 45.58
CA LYS A 7 -6.14 -9.74 46.02
C LYS A 7 -5.24 -9.70 44.78
N ILE A 8 -4.45 -8.64 44.63
CA ILE A 8 -3.47 -8.49 43.55
C ILE A 8 -2.50 -9.69 43.61
N PRO A 9 -2.30 -10.43 42.49
CA PRO A 9 -1.37 -11.56 42.46
C PRO A 9 0.06 -11.11 42.79
N SER A 10 0.82 -11.94 43.51
CA SER A 10 2.24 -11.67 43.74
C SER A 10 3.06 -11.85 42.46
N ASP A 11 4.23 -11.23 42.37
CA ASP A 11 5.11 -11.34 41.20
C ASP A 11 5.51 -12.81 40.95
N ALA A 12 5.82 -13.58 41.99
CA ALA A 12 6.04 -15.03 41.87
C ALA A 12 4.84 -15.80 41.29
N ALA A 13 3.59 -15.39 41.58
CA ALA A 13 2.42 -16.03 40.98
C ALA A 13 2.27 -15.67 39.50
N ARG A 14 2.53 -14.40 39.14
CA ARG A 14 2.50 -13.91 37.75
C ARG A 14 3.61 -14.54 36.91
N LEU A 15 4.82 -14.68 37.45
CA LEU A 15 5.94 -15.38 36.81
C LEU A 15 5.62 -16.86 36.54
N ARG A 16 5.03 -17.57 37.50
CA ARG A 16 4.56 -18.96 37.27
C ARG A 16 3.50 -19.01 36.17
N ALA A 17 2.50 -18.13 36.21
CA ALA A 17 1.47 -18.08 35.19
C ALA A 17 2.03 -17.81 33.79
N ALA A 18 2.99 -16.89 33.65
CA ALA A 18 3.67 -16.60 32.39
C ALA A 18 4.51 -17.80 31.92
N ALA A 19 5.27 -18.45 32.80
CA ALA A 19 6.05 -19.65 32.48
C ALA A 19 5.16 -20.81 32.00
N ASP A 20 4.05 -21.05 32.71
CA ASP A 20 3.07 -22.07 32.33
C ASP A 20 2.36 -21.71 31.02
N PHE A 21 2.06 -20.44 30.78
CA PHE A 21 1.46 -19.97 29.54
C PHE A 21 2.39 -20.23 28.35
N VAL A 22 3.65 -19.79 28.44
CA VAL A 22 4.67 -19.96 27.38
C VAL A 22 4.92 -21.44 27.06
N ARG A 23 4.87 -22.31 28.08
CA ARG A 23 5.05 -23.76 27.94
C ARG A 23 3.92 -24.45 27.18
N ASN A 24 2.70 -23.94 27.29
CA ASN A 24 1.49 -24.66 26.87
C ASN A 24 0.83 -24.14 25.59
N HIS A 25 1.31 -23.03 25.02
CA HIS A 25 0.73 -22.44 23.81
C HIS A 25 1.70 -22.55 22.63
N ASP A 26 1.29 -22.24 21.40
CA ASP A 26 2.18 -22.01 20.27
C ASP A 26 1.57 -20.95 19.34
N THR A 27 2.27 -20.60 18.26
CA THR A 27 1.79 -19.56 17.32
C THR A 27 0.40 -19.88 16.80
N ALA A 28 0.18 -21.11 16.34
CA ALA A 28 -1.08 -21.54 15.75
C ALA A 28 -2.24 -21.55 16.76
N ALA A 29 -1.96 -21.91 18.02
CA ALA A 29 -2.94 -21.85 19.09
C ALA A 29 -3.25 -20.42 19.54
N LEU A 30 -2.27 -19.51 19.50
CA LEU A 30 -2.44 -18.14 20.02
C LEU A 30 -3.09 -17.19 19.05
N LEU A 31 -2.79 -17.27 17.75
CA LEU A 31 -3.33 -16.32 16.77
C LEU A 31 -4.87 -16.25 16.78
N PRO A 32 -5.63 -17.37 16.80
CA PRO A 32 -7.10 -17.31 16.87
C PRO A 32 -7.64 -16.80 18.21
N LEU A 33 -6.89 -16.99 19.30
CA LEU A 33 -7.25 -16.46 20.62
C LEU A 33 -7.00 -14.96 20.70
N LEU A 34 -5.96 -14.48 20.02
CA LEU A 34 -5.55 -13.09 20.03
C LEU A 34 -6.36 -12.24 19.06
N LEU A 35 -6.69 -12.78 17.88
CA LEU A 35 -7.41 -12.11 16.81
C LEU A 35 -8.63 -12.96 16.40
N PRO A 36 -9.71 -12.95 17.20
CA PRO A 36 -10.90 -13.72 16.89
C PRO A 36 -11.53 -13.26 15.56
N GLY A 37 -11.77 -14.20 14.64
CA GLY A 37 -12.32 -13.88 13.32
C GLY A 37 -11.32 -13.97 12.16
N LEU A 38 -10.05 -14.25 12.44
CA LEU A 38 -9.07 -14.65 11.42
C LEU A 38 -9.61 -15.79 10.54
N ASP A 39 -9.57 -15.59 9.22
CA ASP A 39 -9.82 -16.68 8.29
C ASP A 39 -8.61 -17.63 8.17
N ALA A 40 -8.81 -18.78 7.54
CA ALA A 40 -7.77 -19.81 7.43
C ALA A 40 -6.55 -19.37 6.60
N LEU A 41 -6.75 -18.48 5.62
CA LEU A 41 -5.68 -17.99 4.75
C LEU A 41 -4.82 -16.96 5.48
N GLU A 42 -5.46 -16.03 6.20
CA GLU A 42 -4.80 -15.01 7.02
C GLU A 42 -4.05 -15.64 8.20
N ALA A 43 -4.68 -16.61 8.90
CA ALA A 43 -4.03 -17.34 9.99
C ALA A 43 -2.75 -18.03 9.48
N ARG A 44 -2.85 -18.74 8.34
CA ARG A 44 -1.69 -19.39 7.72
C ARG A 44 -0.63 -18.37 7.31
N ALA A 45 -1.03 -17.23 6.75
CA ALA A 45 -0.11 -16.19 6.34
C ALA A 45 0.69 -15.60 7.52
N LEU A 46 0.07 -15.47 8.70
CA LEU A 46 0.74 -15.03 9.92
C LEU A 46 1.65 -16.13 10.48
N GLU A 47 1.18 -17.38 10.56
CA GLU A 47 1.98 -18.52 11.03
C GLU A 47 3.24 -18.75 10.21
N ASP A 48 3.17 -18.57 8.89
CA ASP A 48 4.33 -18.75 8.00
C ASP A 48 5.37 -17.62 8.12
N ARG A 49 4.99 -16.46 8.71
CA ARG A 49 5.81 -15.24 8.74
C ARG A 49 6.33 -14.88 10.12
N CYS A 50 5.64 -15.30 11.17
CA CYS A 50 6.06 -15.03 12.54
C CYS A 50 5.89 -16.25 13.44
N HIS A 51 6.58 -16.22 14.57
CA HIS A 51 6.45 -17.24 15.58
C HIS A 51 6.33 -16.59 16.96
N PHE A 52 5.52 -17.20 17.83
CA PHE A 52 5.42 -16.79 19.22
C PHE A 52 6.78 -16.98 19.91
N SER A 53 7.38 -15.86 20.31
CA SER A 53 8.74 -15.79 20.85
C SER A 53 8.71 -15.84 22.37
N HIS A 54 7.95 -14.94 23.01
CA HIS A 54 7.93 -14.81 24.46
C HIS A 54 6.66 -14.14 24.99
N ALA A 55 6.41 -14.33 26.29
CA ALA A 55 5.51 -13.49 27.06
C ALA A 55 6.35 -12.60 27.98
N ALA A 56 6.01 -11.31 28.05
CA ALA A 56 6.73 -10.35 28.85
C ALA A 56 5.90 -9.87 30.06
N LEU A 57 6.57 -9.48 31.14
CA LEU A 57 5.93 -8.87 32.31
C LEU A 57 6.91 -8.03 33.14
N LEU A 58 6.37 -7.02 33.82
CA LEU A 58 7.08 -6.19 34.80
C LEU A 58 6.86 -6.70 36.23
N VAL A 59 7.95 -6.89 36.98
CA VAL A 59 8.00 -7.36 38.37
C VAL A 59 8.81 -6.43 39.26
N PHE A 60 8.56 -6.48 40.57
CA PHE A 60 9.11 -5.53 41.54
C PHE A 60 9.74 -6.23 42.75
N PRO A 61 10.92 -6.86 42.57
CA PRO A 61 11.63 -7.52 43.66
C PRO A 61 12.22 -6.49 44.64
N PRO A 62 12.37 -6.81 45.94
CA PRO A 62 13.00 -5.93 46.92
C PRO A 62 14.51 -5.75 46.67
N ASP A 63 15.16 -6.75 46.08
CA ASP A 63 16.58 -6.79 45.74
C ASP A 63 16.85 -7.86 44.65
N PRO A 64 18.02 -7.83 44.00
CA PRO A 64 18.36 -8.80 42.96
C PRO A 64 18.41 -10.26 43.44
N GLU A 65 18.80 -10.54 44.68
CA GLU A 65 18.91 -11.92 45.19
C GLU A 65 17.52 -12.57 45.33
N THR A 66 16.55 -11.78 45.78
CA THR A 66 15.14 -12.18 45.87
C THR A 66 14.58 -12.48 44.48
N LEU A 67 14.88 -11.65 43.47
CA LEU A 67 14.47 -11.91 42.08
C LEU A 67 15.00 -13.25 41.57
N HIS A 68 16.29 -13.53 41.76
CA HIS A 68 16.89 -14.80 41.32
C HIS A 68 16.24 -16.00 42.04
N THR A 69 15.98 -15.87 43.34
CA THR A 69 15.31 -16.90 44.13
C THR A 69 13.89 -17.16 43.63
N GLU A 70 13.14 -16.10 43.33
CA GLU A 70 11.78 -16.21 42.78
C GLU A 70 11.76 -16.84 41.38
N LEU A 71 12.66 -16.42 40.48
CA LEU A 71 12.78 -17.02 39.15
C LEU A 71 13.11 -18.51 39.23
N ALA A 72 14.06 -18.90 40.08
CA ALA A 72 14.40 -20.29 40.31
C ALA A 72 13.21 -21.10 40.85
N ALA A 73 12.45 -20.54 41.80
CA ALA A 73 11.24 -21.17 42.35
C ALA A 73 10.09 -21.29 41.32
N CYS A 74 10.11 -20.49 40.25
CA CYS A 74 9.17 -20.58 39.13
C CYS A 74 9.65 -21.51 38.01
N GLY A 75 10.82 -22.14 38.14
CA GLY A 75 11.42 -22.96 37.08
C GLY A 75 11.93 -22.13 35.90
N LEU A 76 12.20 -20.84 36.10
CA LEU A 76 12.75 -19.92 35.12
C LEU A 76 14.27 -19.86 35.29
N ALA A 77 14.98 -20.66 34.51
CA ALA A 77 16.44 -20.69 34.54
C ALA A 77 17.01 -19.44 33.85
N VAL A 78 17.76 -18.64 34.60
CA VAL A 78 18.55 -17.52 34.07
C VAL A 78 19.97 -18.02 33.84
N ASP A 79 20.54 -17.73 32.66
CA ASP A 79 21.95 -18.00 32.39
C ASP A 79 22.82 -17.14 33.32
N PRO A 80 23.65 -17.73 34.20
CA PRO A 80 24.53 -16.99 35.10
C PRO A 80 25.55 -16.09 34.38
N ALA A 81 25.83 -16.38 33.10
CA ALA A 81 26.74 -15.58 32.28
C ALA A 81 26.05 -14.40 31.57
N ALA A 82 24.72 -14.38 31.51
CA ALA A 82 23.95 -13.32 30.85
C ALA A 82 23.68 -12.16 31.83
N ALA A 83 24.37 -11.03 31.62
CA ALA A 83 24.15 -9.83 32.41
C ALA A 83 22.78 -9.19 32.08
N PRO A 84 21.98 -8.76 33.07
CA PRO A 84 20.73 -8.06 32.83
C PRO A 84 20.93 -6.75 32.05
N VAL A 85 20.15 -6.57 30.98
CA VAL A 85 20.26 -5.41 30.09
C VAL A 85 19.34 -4.28 30.59
N PRO A 86 19.75 -2.99 30.55
CA PRO A 86 18.84 -1.89 30.87
C PRO A 86 17.67 -1.80 29.87
N SER A 87 16.43 -1.66 30.37
CA SER A 87 15.26 -1.36 29.53
C SER A 87 15.04 0.15 29.45
N VAL A 88 15.34 0.77 28.31
CA VAL A 88 15.09 2.20 28.08
C VAL A 88 13.61 2.46 27.86
N VAL A 89 12.94 1.62 27.06
CA VAL A 89 11.53 1.81 26.67
C VAL A 89 10.57 1.69 27.87
N VAL A 90 10.69 0.61 28.65
CA VAL A 90 9.82 0.40 29.81
C VAL A 90 10.09 1.44 30.90
N ARG A 91 11.37 1.80 31.10
CA ARG A 91 11.75 2.88 32.03
C ARG A 91 11.09 4.20 31.66
N ASP A 92 11.19 4.62 30.41
CA ASP A 92 10.67 5.91 29.98
C ASP A 92 9.13 5.94 30.02
N ARG A 93 8.47 4.81 29.74
CA ARG A 93 7.01 4.65 29.92
C ARG A 93 6.59 4.74 31.38
N LEU A 94 7.29 4.05 32.29
CA LEU A 94 7.02 4.15 33.73
C LEU A 94 7.24 5.57 34.24
N ALA A 95 8.33 6.22 33.82
CA ALA A 95 8.63 7.61 34.14
C ALA A 95 7.51 8.55 33.69
N ALA A 96 7.03 8.43 32.44
CA ALA A 96 5.95 9.24 31.92
C ALA A 96 4.62 8.99 32.66
N ARG A 97 4.23 7.73 32.85
CA ARG A 97 2.97 7.33 33.48
C ARG A 97 2.88 7.78 34.93
N HIS A 98 3.97 7.63 35.68
CA HIS A 98 4.05 7.97 37.10
C HIS A 98 4.63 9.37 37.35
N ARG A 99 4.93 10.14 36.31
CA ARG A 99 5.53 11.48 36.36
C ARG A 99 6.81 11.52 37.22
N ARG A 100 7.70 10.56 37.00
CA ARG A 100 8.98 10.40 37.70
C ARG A 100 10.16 10.71 36.78
N ASP A 101 11.30 11.02 37.39
CA ASP A 101 12.56 11.10 36.68
C ASP A 101 13.00 9.69 36.23
N PRO A 102 13.24 9.45 34.92
CA PRO A 102 13.76 8.18 34.41
C PRO A 102 15.06 7.75 35.10
N ALA A 103 15.92 8.69 35.54
CA ALA A 103 17.19 8.37 36.20
C ALA A 103 16.98 7.64 37.55
N GLY A 104 15.80 7.77 38.16
CA GLY A 104 15.43 7.08 39.40
C GLY A 104 14.82 5.69 39.20
N LEU A 105 14.74 5.20 37.97
CA LEU A 105 14.11 3.91 37.62
C LEU A 105 15.13 2.99 36.95
N ASP A 106 15.74 2.07 37.72
CA ASP A 106 16.64 1.06 37.19
C ASP A 106 15.86 -0.18 36.76
N VAL A 107 15.32 -0.16 35.54
CA VAL A 107 14.58 -1.29 34.95
C VAL A 107 15.53 -2.19 34.18
N ARG A 108 15.61 -3.47 34.56
CA ARG A 108 16.47 -4.49 33.94
C ARG A 108 15.66 -5.55 33.21
N ILE A 109 16.18 -6.04 32.09
CA ILE A 109 15.60 -7.11 31.28
C ILE A 109 16.34 -8.41 31.59
N LEU A 110 15.58 -9.46 31.90
CA LEU A 110 16.06 -10.83 31.98
C LEU A 110 15.21 -11.70 31.04
N ARG A 111 15.83 -12.64 30.34
CA ARG A 111 15.14 -13.56 29.40
C ARG A 111 15.36 -15.01 29.81
N PRO A 112 14.85 -15.48 30.96
CA PRO A 112 14.94 -16.89 31.33
C PRO A 112 14.28 -17.79 30.28
N SER A 113 14.95 -18.91 30.01
CA SER A 113 14.47 -19.91 29.06
C SER A 113 13.39 -20.80 29.67
N VAL A 114 12.37 -21.09 28.88
CA VAL A 114 11.29 -22.03 29.18
C VAL A 114 11.26 -23.11 28.10
N PRO A 115 11.19 -24.40 28.47
CA PRO A 115 10.93 -25.47 27.50
C PRO A 115 9.56 -25.23 26.85
N GLY A 116 9.51 -25.06 25.53
CA GLY A 116 8.27 -24.93 24.78
C GLY A 116 7.70 -26.28 24.31
N PRO A 117 6.52 -26.30 23.67
CA PRO A 117 6.06 -27.45 22.91
C PRO A 117 7.02 -27.72 21.73
N GLY A 118 7.53 -28.95 21.60
CA GLY A 118 8.53 -29.32 20.59
C GLY A 118 9.99 -29.12 21.04
N ALA A 119 10.94 -29.09 20.10
CA ALA A 119 12.37 -28.88 20.38
C ALA A 119 12.78 -27.38 20.44
N GLY A 120 11.81 -26.46 20.50
CA GLY A 120 12.05 -25.01 20.52
C GLY A 120 12.27 -24.47 21.93
N HIS A 121 13.29 -23.64 22.12
CA HIS A 121 13.47 -22.84 23.33
C HIS A 121 12.65 -21.55 23.22
N ARG A 122 11.85 -21.25 24.25
CA ARG A 122 11.11 -19.99 24.37
C ARG A 122 11.57 -19.23 25.58
N THR A 123 11.18 -17.98 25.70
CA THR A 123 11.58 -17.15 26.84
C THR A 123 10.37 -16.53 27.54
N VAL A 124 10.56 -16.20 28.82
CA VAL A 124 9.74 -15.21 29.50
C VAL A 124 10.61 -13.97 29.60
N GLU A 125 10.15 -12.83 29.08
CA GLU A 125 10.89 -11.58 29.21
C GLU A 125 10.45 -10.86 30.50
N VAL A 126 11.39 -10.70 31.43
CA VAL A 126 11.13 -10.14 32.75
C VAL A 126 11.76 -8.76 32.82
N PHE A 127 10.91 -7.74 32.87
CA PHE A 127 11.32 -6.40 33.29
C PHE A 127 11.33 -6.36 34.81
N ALA A 128 12.47 -6.08 35.42
CA ALA A 128 12.62 -6.00 36.87
C ALA A 128 12.95 -4.57 37.28
N LEU A 129 12.10 -3.97 38.12
CA LEU A 129 12.39 -2.72 38.82
C LEU A 129 12.57 -3.03 40.31
N THR A 130 13.77 -2.80 40.86
CA THR A 130 14.01 -3.06 42.29
C THR A 130 13.25 -2.06 43.16
N VAL A 131 12.44 -2.56 44.09
CA VAL A 131 11.58 -1.76 45.00
C VAL A 131 11.87 -2.16 46.45
N PRO A 132 12.87 -1.56 47.10
CA PRO A 132 13.17 -1.83 48.50
C PRO A 132 11.95 -1.55 49.39
N PRO A 133 11.76 -2.30 50.50
CA PRO A 133 10.66 -2.06 51.43
C PRO A 133 10.65 -0.62 51.94
N GLY A 134 9.50 0.06 51.85
CA GLY A 134 9.34 1.45 52.28
C GLY A 134 9.91 2.50 51.33
N SER A 135 10.36 2.11 50.13
CA SER A 135 10.81 3.06 49.11
C SER A 135 9.64 3.85 48.50
N ALA A 136 9.96 5.00 47.92
CA ALA A 136 8.98 5.83 47.19
C ALA A 136 8.40 5.13 45.95
N LEU A 137 8.90 3.95 45.56
CA LEU A 137 8.44 3.18 44.41
C LEU A 137 7.31 2.19 44.75
N THR A 138 6.95 2.01 46.02
CA THR A 138 5.90 1.07 46.44
C THR A 138 4.55 1.33 45.77
N GLU A 139 4.10 2.59 45.71
CA GLU A 139 2.83 2.95 45.05
C GLU A 139 2.86 2.67 43.54
N THR A 140 3.99 2.94 42.88
CA THR A 140 4.19 2.64 41.47
C THR A 140 4.13 1.12 41.23
N ALA A 141 4.79 0.32 42.06
CA ALA A 141 4.75 -1.14 41.96
C ALA A 141 3.33 -1.71 42.17
N GLU A 142 2.58 -1.20 43.14
CA GLU A 142 1.19 -1.64 43.38
C GLU A 142 0.27 -1.29 42.19
N HIS A 143 0.41 -0.08 41.65
CA HIS A 143 -0.35 0.34 40.46
C HIS A 143 -0.04 -0.55 39.26
N GLU A 144 1.23 -0.77 38.96
CA GLU A 144 1.64 -1.57 37.80
C GLU A 144 1.27 -3.05 37.93
N ARG A 145 1.31 -3.63 39.14
CA ARG A 145 0.82 -5.00 39.36
C ARG A 145 -0.69 -5.12 39.13
N ALA A 146 -1.46 -4.08 39.45
CA ALA A 146 -2.91 -4.10 39.28
C ALA A 146 -3.34 -3.93 37.81
N HIS A 147 -2.56 -3.21 37.00
CA HIS A 147 -2.93 -2.85 35.63
C HIS A 147 -2.16 -3.61 34.55
N GLU A 148 -1.00 -4.18 34.89
CA GLU A 148 -0.17 -5.03 34.03
C GLU A 148 0.19 -4.38 32.67
N HIS A 149 0.48 -3.07 32.66
CA HIS A 149 0.68 -2.29 31.43
C HIS A 149 1.80 -2.79 30.51
N GLU A 150 2.81 -3.44 31.08
CA GLU A 150 3.95 -3.98 30.32
C GLU A 150 3.81 -5.49 30.02
N ALA A 151 2.70 -6.12 30.42
CA ALA A 151 2.45 -7.51 30.11
C ALA A 151 1.97 -7.67 28.65
N HIS A 152 2.73 -8.43 27.85
CA HIS A 152 2.44 -8.59 26.43
C HIS A 152 2.90 -9.94 25.87
N LEU A 153 2.34 -10.31 24.71
CA LEU A 153 2.79 -11.46 23.91
C LEU A 153 3.59 -10.97 22.71
N ALA A 154 4.78 -11.51 22.50
CA ALA A 154 5.65 -11.14 21.40
C ALA A 154 5.71 -12.20 20.31
N PHE A 155 5.61 -11.75 19.06
CA PHE A 155 5.74 -12.56 17.87
C PHE A 155 6.90 -12.03 17.02
N GLU A 156 7.89 -12.88 16.78
CA GLU A 156 9.06 -12.53 16.01
C GLU A 156 8.87 -12.87 14.54
N VAL A 157 9.10 -11.89 13.68
CA VAL A 157 8.98 -11.99 12.23
C VAL A 157 10.27 -12.57 11.65
N ALA A 158 10.18 -13.74 11.00
CA ALA A 158 11.36 -14.49 10.56
C ALA A 158 12.10 -13.83 9.39
N HIS A 159 11.36 -13.25 8.43
CA HIS A 159 11.91 -12.64 7.23
C HIS A 159 11.24 -11.28 6.97
N PRO A 160 11.60 -10.24 7.75
CA PRO A 160 10.92 -8.96 7.66
C PRO A 160 11.36 -8.19 6.40
N ASP A 161 10.37 -7.70 5.66
CA ASP A 161 10.53 -6.66 4.66
C ASP A 161 9.38 -5.64 4.81
N PRO A 162 9.49 -4.43 4.22
CA PRO A 162 8.49 -3.39 4.43
C PRO A 162 7.06 -3.78 4.00
N LEU A 163 6.90 -4.59 2.94
CA LEU A 163 5.60 -5.05 2.48
C LEU A 163 5.03 -6.11 3.42
N VAL A 164 5.87 -7.06 3.86
CA VAL A 164 5.47 -8.07 4.85
C VAL A 164 5.03 -7.42 6.15
N LEU A 165 5.81 -6.48 6.68
CA LEU A 165 5.50 -5.81 7.93
C LEU A 165 4.22 -4.95 7.83
N ARG A 166 4.03 -4.21 6.73
CA ARG A 166 2.78 -3.47 6.47
C ARG A 166 1.59 -4.41 6.37
N GLY A 167 1.75 -5.54 5.68
CA GLY A 167 0.72 -6.57 5.56
C GLY A 167 0.32 -7.14 6.93
N MET A 168 1.31 -7.51 7.75
CA MET A 168 1.06 -8.03 9.10
C MET A 168 0.39 -6.99 10.01
N CYS A 169 0.91 -5.76 10.06
CA CYS A 169 0.29 -4.67 10.81
C CYS A 169 -1.15 -4.42 10.34
N GLY A 170 -1.39 -4.50 9.03
CA GLY A 170 -2.72 -4.36 8.43
C GLY A 170 -3.68 -5.48 8.83
N ILE A 171 -3.23 -6.74 8.88
CA ILE A 171 -4.03 -7.88 9.35
C ILE A 171 -4.39 -7.70 10.83
N LEU A 172 -3.42 -7.38 11.69
CA LEU A 172 -3.66 -7.12 13.11
C LEU A 172 -4.70 -6.01 13.31
N THR A 173 -4.56 -4.89 12.56
CA THR A 173 -5.46 -3.74 12.66
C THR A 173 -6.87 -4.06 12.16
N ARG A 174 -6.99 -4.82 11.06
CA ARG A 174 -8.29 -5.27 10.51
C ARG A 174 -9.08 -6.10 11.52
N HIS A 175 -8.38 -6.89 12.33
CA HIS A 175 -8.96 -7.73 13.37
C HIS A 175 -9.05 -7.03 14.74
N GLY A 176 -8.95 -5.70 14.76
CA GLY A 176 -9.26 -4.88 15.93
C GLY A 176 -8.10 -4.68 16.91
N ALA A 177 -6.88 -5.10 16.58
CA ALA A 177 -5.71 -4.68 17.34
C ALA A 177 -5.41 -3.21 17.02
N VAL A 178 -5.05 -2.41 18.02
CA VAL A 178 -4.82 -0.97 17.81
C VAL A 178 -3.35 -0.68 18.02
N PRO A 179 -2.65 -0.03 17.07
CA PRO A 179 -1.28 0.43 17.26
C PRO A 179 -1.12 1.21 18.58
N ASP A 180 -0.11 0.86 19.37
CA ASP A 180 0.16 1.40 20.71
C ASP A 180 1.67 1.59 20.92
N GLY A 181 2.29 2.34 20.00
CA GLY A 181 3.71 2.65 20.03
C GLY A 181 4.62 1.60 19.36
N GLY A 182 5.92 1.74 19.58
CA GLY A 182 6.96 0.92 18.96
C GLY A 182 8.30 1.64 19.00
N GLY A 183 9.35 1.01 18.47
CA GLY A 183 10.70 1.57 18.50
C GLY A 183 11.69 0.80 17.66
N TYR A 184 12.79 1.46 17.27
CA TYR A 184 13.96 0.81 16.71
C TYR A 184 15.06 0.79 17.77
N ASN A 185 15.62 -0.39 18.04
CA ASN A 185 16.75 -0.57 18.93
C ASN A 185 18.03 -0.83 18.10
N PRO A 186 18.98 0.13 18.05
CA PRO A 186 20.22 -0.04 17.29
C PRO A 186 21.18 -1.07 17.91
N HIS A 187 21.00 -1.45 19.18
CA HIS A 187 21.87 -2.43 19.85
C HIS A 187 21.49 -3.87 19.52
N GLU A 188 20.20 -4.13 19.30
CA GLU A 188 19.68 -5.44 18.91
C GLU A 188 19.44 -5.55 17.40
N ASP A 189 19.68 -4.45 16.67
CA ASP A 189 19.29 -4.27 15.26
C ASP A 189 17.88 -4.80 15.01
N GLY A 190 16.90 -4.23 15.70
CA GLY A 190 15.52 -4.71 15.68
C GLY A 190 14.52 -3.58 15.80
N THR A 191 13.40 -3.73 15.09
CA THR A 191 12.24 -2.83 15.12
C THR A 191 11.06 -3.55 15.77
N VAL A 192 10.44 -2.92 16.77
CA VAL A 192 9.27 -3.45 17.48
C VAL A 192 8.03 -2.59 17.20
N PHE A 193 6.89 -3.26 17.01
CA PHE A 193 5.59 -2.66 16.79
C PHE A 193 4.64 -3.15 17.88
N TYR A 194 4.13 -2.24 18.70
CA TYR A 194 3.19 -2.58 19.77
C TYR A 194 1.75 -2.38 19.33
N PHE A 195 0.87 -3.25 19.79
CA PHE A 195 -0.57 -3.15 19.62
C PHE A 195 -1.28 -3.43 20.94
N THR A 196 -2.38 -2.74 21.24
CA THR A 196 -3.37 -3.29 22.17
C THR A 196 -4.13 -4.42 21.49
N ALA A 197 -4.33 -5.52 22.21
CA ALA A 197 -5.16 -6.62 21.74
C ALA A 197 -6.64 -6.17 21.65
N PRO A 198 -7.44 -6.77 20.74
CA PRO A 198 -8.87 -6.50 20.66
C PRO A 198 -9.58 -6.77 21.99
N ASP A 199 -10.63 -6.00 22.31
CA ASP A 199 -11.39 -6.15 23.58
C ASP A 199 -11.97 -7.56 23.82
N HIS A 200 -12.20 -8.29 22.73
CA HIS A 200 -12.77 -9.64 22.72
C HIS A 200 -11.70 -10.75 22.59
N ALA A 201 -10.42 -10.39 22.63
CA ALA A 201 -9.31 -11.34 22.63
C ALA A 201 -9.39 -12.26 23.88
N LYS A 202 -9.13 -13.54 23.66
CA LYS A 202 -9.20 -14.61 24.68
C LYS A 202 -7.84 -15.11 25.11
N ALA A 203 -6.75 -14.53 24.58
CA ALA A 203 -5.38 -14.92 24.89
C ALA A 203 -4.94 -14.55 26.32
N GLY A 204 -5.71 -13.75 27.06
CA GLY A 204 -5.40 -13.36 28.43
C GLY A 204 -4.37 -12.23 28.57
N TYR A 205 -3.90 -11.67 27.46
CA TYR A 205 -3.00 -10.52 27.41
C TYR A 205 -3.65 -9.37 26.63
N ARG A 206 -3.41 -8.14 27.09
CA ARG A 206 -4.00 -6.93 26.51
C ARG A 206 -3.11 -6.26 25.48
N ARG A 207 -1.90 -6.76 25.28
CA ARG A 207 -0.91 -6.16 24.40
C ARG A 207 -0.14 -7.21 23.63
N VAL A 208 0.23 -6.84 22.41
CA VAL A 208 0.95 -7.65 21.45
C VAL A 208 2.16 -6.88 20.97
N GLU A 209 3.27 -7.57 20.83
CA GLU A 209 4.47 -7.08 20.17
C GLU A 209 4.69 -7.86 18.88
N LEU A 210 4.90 -7.17 17.78
CA LEU A 210 5.56 -7.71 16.60
C LEU A 210 7.00 -7.23 16.59
N SER A 211 7.95 -8.15 16.70
CA SER A 211 9.38 -7.85 16.64
C SER A 211 9.94 -8.27 15.28
N ALA A 212 10.75 -7.40 14.68
CA ALA A 212 11.32 -7.61 13.35
C ALA A 212 12.82 -7.28 13.37
N PRO A 213 13.71 -8.21 13.01
CA PRO A 213 15.13 -7.88 12.84
C PRO A 213 15.33 -6.85 11.73
N GLY A 214 16.28 -5.94 11.92
CA GLY A 214 16.66 -4.84 11.03
C GLY A 214 15.97 -3.50 11.31
N ASP A 215 16.41 -2.48 10.58
CA ASP A 215 15.89 -1.12 10.62
C ASP A 215 14.67 -0.96 9.68
N HIS A 216 13.48 -0.93 10.27
CA HIS A 216 12.20 -0.74 9.57
C HIS A 216 11.52 0.58 9.98
N ARG A 217 12.30 1.62 10.25
CA ARG A 217 11.79 2.92 10.74
C ARG A 217 10.75 3.57 9.82
N GLU A 218 10.77 3.29 8.52
CA GLU A 218 9.73 3.75 7.58
C GLU A 218 8.35 3.13 7.88
N VAL A 219 8.31 1.82 8.14
CA VAL A 219 7.06 1.13 8.52
C VAL A 219 6.64 1.53 9.93
N LEU A 220 7.61 1.67 10.84
CA LEU A 220 7.37 2.14 12.21
C LEU A 220 6.74 3.53 12.22
N ALA A 221 7.20 4.46 11.37
CA ALA A 221 6.61 5.79 11.28
C ALA A 221 5.12 5.77 10.89
N ALA A 222 4.73 4.88 9.96
CA ALA A 222 3.33 4.69 9.59
C ALA A 222 2.51 4.07 10.74
N HIS A 223 3.09 3.08 11.45
CA HIS A 223 2.48 2.46 12.63
C HIS A 223 2.25 3.47 13.76
N LEU A 224 3.25 4.31 14.08
CA LEU A 224 3.15 5.35 15.09
C LEU A 224 2.18 6.47 14.70
N ALA A 225 2.03 6.76 13.40
CA ALA A 225 1.01 7.68 12.91
C ALA A 225 -0.40 7.12 13.15
N ALA A 226 -0.58 5.81 13.07
CA ALA A 226 -1.83 5.13 13.38
C ALA A 226 -2.09 4.98 14.90
N SER A 227 -1.05 4.94 15.74
CA SER A 227 -1.22 4.88 17.21
C SER A 227 -1.61 6.21 17.85
N GLY A 228 -1.58 7.31 17.08
CA GLY A 228 -1.76 8.66 17.60
C GLY A 228 -0.54 9.20 18.35
N ASP A 229 0.58 8.47 18.41
CA ASP A 229 1.82 8.90 19.07
C ASP A 229 2.73 9.74 18.15
N ALA A 230 2.58 9.65 16.83
CA ALA A 230 3.19 10.65 15.95
C ALA A 230 2.47 11.98 16.19
N PRO A 231 3.18 13.10 16.44
CA PRO A 231 2.54 14.40 16.60
C PRO A 231 1.63 14.65 15.39
N ILE A 232 0.32 14.77 15.61
CA ILE A 232 -0.69 14.93 14.54
C ILE A 232 -0.29 16.04 13.55
N ALA A 233 0.37 17.08 14.06
CA ALA A 233 0.94 18.16 13.27
C ALA A 233 2.02 17.69 12.27
N GLU A 234 2.91 16.78 12.66
CA GLU A 234 3.96 16.23 11.79
C GLU A 234 3.38 15.37 10.66
N THR A 235 2.34 14.58 10.96
CA THR A 235 1.61 13.82 9.94
C THR A 235 0.91 14.75 8.95
N LEU A 236 0.23 15.79 9.43
CA LEU A 236 -0.37 16.80 8.54
C LEU A 236 0.69 17.51 7.70
N LEU A 237 1.83 17.89 8.29
CA LEU A 237 2.95 18.49 7.57
C LEU A 237 3.44 17.56 6.46
N ARG A 238 3.65 16.27 6.73
CA ARG A 238 4.02 15.29 5.69
C ARG A 238 3.03 15.29 4.52
N LEU A 239 1.73 15.25 4.80
CA LEU A 239 0.69 15.30 3.77
C LEU A 239 0.75 16.60 2.95
N LEU A 240 0.88 17.75 3.61
CA LEU A 240 0.98 19.06 2.95
C LEU A 240 2.21 19.16 2.03
N THR A 241 3.30 18.49 2.39
CA THR A 241 4.56 18.49 1.61
C THR A 241 4.58 17.51 0.44
N GLY A 242 3.55 16.68 0.26
CA GLY A 242 3.50 15.72 -0.86
C GLY A 242 3.61 16.36 -2.24
N ALA A 243 3.15 17.60 -2.40
CA ALA A 243 3.29 18.36 -3.64
C ALA A 243 4.76 18.62 -4.02
N TRP A 244 5.66 18.71 -3.04
CA TRP A 244 7.09 18.86 -3.27
C TRP A 244 7.70 17.59 -3.85
N THR A 245 7.24 16.41 -3.43
CA THR A 245 7.64 15.12 -4.00
C THR A 245 7.32 15.07 -5.49
N THR A 246 6.09 15.41 -5.89
CA THR A 246 5.67 15.40 -7.30
C THR A 246 6.56 16.30 -8.15
N GLN A 247 6.83 17.51 -7.69
CA GLN A 247 7.69 18.46 -8.40
C GLN A 247 9.16 17.99 -8.43
N ALA A 248 9.68 17.46 -7.33
CA ALA A 248 11.05 16.94 -7.26
C ALA A 248 11.27 15.80 -8.27
N LEU A 249 10.33 14.85 -8.35
CA LEU A 249 10.36 13.75 -9.33
C LEU A 249 10.26 14.27 -10.77
N SER A 250 9.39 15.26 -11.01
CA SER A 250 9.22 15.87 -12.33
C SER A 250 10.49 16.58 -12.81
N VAL A 251 11.10 17.40 -11.95
CA VAL A 251 12.38 18.08 -12.24
C VAL A 251 13.50 17.06 -12.46
N PHE A 252 13.57 16.01 -11.64
CA PHE A 252 14.54 14.93 -11.79
C PHE A 252 14.42 14.24 -13.16
N ALA A 253 13.19 13.94 -13.59
CA ALA A 253 12.86 13.37 -14.89
C ALA A 253 13.11 14.34 -16.07
N ALA A 254 12.82 15.64 -15.89
CA ALA A 254 12.99 16.68 -16.89
C ALA A 254 14.48 16.92 -17.19
N LEU A 255 15.30 16.99 -16.15
CA LEU A 255 16.77 17.14 -16.23
C LEU A 255 17.50 15.89 -16.73
N ARG A 256 16.78 14.80 -17.07
CA ARG A 256 17.35 13.54 -17.55
C ARG A 256 18.39 12.94 -16.58
N LEU A 257 18.27 13.23 -15.29
CA LEU A 257 19.18 12.73 -14.26
C LEU A 257 19.11 11.20 -14.11
N PRO A 258 17.94 10.52 -14.17
CA PRO A 258 17.89 9.06 -14.17
C PRO A 258 18.76 8.41 -15.25
N ASP A 259 18.78 8.99 -16.46
CA ASP A 259 19.57 8.48 -17.58
C ASP A 259 21.07 8.72 -17.37
N ALA A 260 21.40 9.75 -16.58
CA ALA A 260 22.76 10.11 -16.25
C ALA A 260 23.37 9.31 -15.10
N MET A 261 22.55 8.58 -14.33
CA MET A 261 22.96 7.87 -13.13
C MET A 261 23.03 6.36 -13.36
N SER A 262 23.99 5.70 -12.71
CA SER A 262 24.09 4.24 -12.65
C SER A 262 23.34 3.72 -11.43
N THR A 263 22.82 2.50 -11.50
CA THR A 263 22.26 1.79 -10.33
C THR A 263 23.34 1.28 -9.38
N ASP A 264 24.54 1.04 -9.91
CA ASP A 264 25.61 0.30 -9.25
C ASP A 264 26.72 1.24 -8.74
N THR A 265 26.95 2.36 -9.44
CA THR A 265 28.05 3.28 -9.16
C THR A 265 27.55 4.68 -8.80
N ALA A 266 28.10 5.22 -7.70
CA ALA A 266 27.80 6.57 -7.25
C ALA A 266 28.51 7.62 -8.13
N THR A 267 27.81 8.70 -8.44
CA THR A 267 28.32 9.83 -9.22
C THR A 267 28.23 11.10 -8.38
N ALA A 268 29.33 11.86 -8.32
CA ALA A 268 29.35 13.13 -7.59
C ALA A 268 28.31 14.13 -8.13
N ALA A 269 27.61 14.84 -7.24
CA ALA A 269 26.56 15.79 -7.61
C ALA A 269 27.05 16.86 -8.61
N GLY A 270 28.28 17.36 -8.45
CA GLY A 270 28.86 18.34 -9.39
C GLY A 270 29.05 17.80 -10.81
N ALA A 271 29.29 16.49 -10.98
CA ALA A 271 29.35 15.88 -12.30
C ALA A 271 27.96 15.71 -12.92
N LEU A 272 26.96 15.34 -12.12
CA LEU A 272 25.55 15.29 -12.56
C LEU A 272 25.05 16.69 -12.94
N ALA A 273 25.40 17.71 -12.16
CA ALA A 273 25.02 19.10 -12.39
C ALA A 273 25.54 19.62 -13.74
N ARG A 274 26.82 19.37 -14.05
CA ARG A 274 27.40 19.74 -15.36
C ARG A 274 26.68 19.05 -16.52
N ARG A 275 26.28 17.79 -16.38
CA ARG A 275 25.57 17.05 -17.42
C ARG A 275 24.13 17.53 -17.62
N ALA A 276 23.48 17.91 -16.53
CA ALA A 276 22.10 18.40 -16.54
C ALA A 276 21.97 19.91 -16.83
N GLY A 277 23.09 20.65 -16.89
CA GLY A 277 23.07 22.12 -16.98
C GLY A 277 22.49 22.78 -15.74
N ALA A 278 22.66 22.17 -14.56
CA ALA A 278 22.09 22.62 -13.29
C ALA A 278 23.14 23.24 -12.36
N ASP A 279 22.67 24.01 -11.38
CA ASP A 279 23.51 24.48 -10.27
C ASP A 279 23.88 23.31 -9.34
N PRO A 280 25.19 23.09 -9.02
CA PRO A 280 25.62 21.96 -8.21
C PRO A 280 25.03 21.89 -6.80
N GLU A 281 24.86 23.04 -6.14
CA GLU A 281 24.34 23.08 -4.77
C GLU A 281 22.84 22.75 -4.75
N SER A 282 22.08 23.38 -5.65
CA SER A 282 20.66 23.14 -5.82
C SER A 282 20.37 21.68 -6.21
N LEU A 283 21.16 21.11 -7.14
CA LEU A 283 21.03 19.70 -7.51
C LEU A 283 21.36 18.78 -6.34
N SER A 284 22.40 19.07 -5.56
CA SER A 284 22.75 18.28 -4.36
C SER A 284 21.62 18.26 -3.34
N ARG A 285 20.93 19.40 -3.14
CA ARG A 285 19.75 19.48 -2.25
C ARG A 285 18.57 18.66 -2.78
N LEU A 286 18.29 18.72 -4.09
CA LEU A 286 17.27 17.89 -4.73
C LEU A 286 17.57 16.39 -4.57
N LEU A 287 18.80 15.97 -4.87
CA LEU A 287 19.20 14.56 -4.77
C LEU A 287 19.16 14.06 -3.33
N ARG A 288 19.50 14.90 -2.34
CA ARG A 288 19.37 14.56 -0.92
C ARG A 288 17.91 14.32 -0.52
N TYR A 289 16.99 15.15 -1.00
CA TYR A 289 15.56 14.94 -0.77
C TYR A 289 15.06 13.66 -1.46
N LEU A 290 15.46 13.41 -2.71
CA LEU A 290 15.12 12.18 -3.41
C LEU A 290 15.75 10.92 -2.77
N ALA A 291 16.86 11.07 -2.05
CA ALA A 291 17.46 9.99 -1.27
C ALA A 291 16.57 9.60 -0.08
N THR A 292 15.93 10.55 0.60
CA THR A 292 14.97 10.24 1.69
C THR A 292 13.73 9.52 1.18
N LEU A 293 13.46 9.60 -0.12
CA LEU A 293 12.34 8.91 -0.79
C LEU A 293 12.79 7.61 -1.49
N ASN A 294 14.04 7.18 -1.30
CA ASN A 294 14.62 5.98 -1.92
C ASN A 294 14.57 6.00 -3.46
N VAL A 295 14.54 7.17 -4.10
CA VAL A 295 14.62 7.33 -5.57
C VAL A 295 16.08 7.27 -6.02
N VAL A 296 16.97 7.82 -5.19
CA VAL A 296 18.43 7.73 -5.32
C VAL A 296 19.00 7.23 -4.00
N ALA A 297 20.25 6.76 -4.00
CA ALA A 297 20.97 6.37 -2.80
C ALA A 297 22.33 7.08 -2.76
N GLY A 298 22.83 7.34 -1.56
CA GLY A 298 24.07 8.08 -1.33
C GLY A 298 23.85 9.51 -0.85
N ASP A 299 24.92 10.30 -0.82
CA ASP A 299 24.96 11.61 -0.20
C ASP A 299 25.95 12.55 -0.94
N PRO A 300 26.04 13.84 -0.57
CA PRO A 300 26.94 14.77 -1.25
C PRO A 300 28.44 14.42 -1.17
N GLU A 301 28.88 13.69 -0.15
CA GLU A 301 30.29 13.31 0.06
C GLU A 301 30.65 12.06 -0.74
N THR A 302 29.79 11.05 -0.71
CA THR A 302 30.00 9.75 -1.38
C THR A 302 29.51 9.72 -2.83
N GLY A 303 28.71 10.72 -3.22
CA GLY A 303 28.02 10.77 -4.50
C GLY A 303 26.69 10.02 -4.49
N PHE A 304 25.94 10.14 -5.58
CA PHE A 304 24.59 9.58 -5.69
C PHE A 304 24.53 8.52 -6.78
N ARG A 305 23.82 7.42 -6.52
CA ARG A 305 23.45 6.39 -7.49
C ARG A 305 21.93 6.25 -7.57
N LEU A 306 21.44 5.71 -8.68
CA LEU A 306 20.01 5.46 -8.88
C LEU A 306 19.58 4.21 -8.10
N THR A 307 18.38 4.22 -7.51
CA THR A 307 17.80 2.98 -6.96
C THR A 307 16.98 2.27 -8.03
N ARG A 308 16.48 1.06 -7.72
CA ARG A 308 15.52 0.37 -8.59
C ARG A 308 14.22 1.17 -8.77
N LEU A 309 13.81 1.93 -7.76
CA LEU A 309 12.64 2.82 -7.84
C LEU A 309 12.91 3.98 -8.79
N GLY A 310 14.02 4.70 -8.63
CA GLY A 310 14.40 5.78 -9.54
C GLY A 310 14.67 5.32 -10.97
N ALA A 311 15.07 4.07 -11.18
CA ALA A 311 15.28 3.50 -12.51
C ALA A 311 14.00 3.46 -13.35
N LEU A 312 12.81 3.46 -12.74
CA LEU A 312 11.53 3.57 -13.46
C LEU A 312 11.36 4.92 -14.17
N LEU A 313 12.15 5.94 -13.82
CA LEU A 313 12.13 7.26 -14.47
C LEU A 313 13.17 7.40 -15.59
N ARG A 314 13.92 6.34 -15.91
CA ARG A 314 14.80 6.34 -17.09
C ARG A 314 13.99 6.33 -18.38
N ALA A 315 14.46 7.03 -19.40
CA ALA A 315 13.78 7.08 -20.69
C ALA A 315 13.79 5.73 -21.43
N ASP A 316 14.81 4.90 -21.20
CA ASP A 316 15.01 3.59 -21.82
C ASP A 316 14.42 2.42 -21.01
N ALA A 317 13.86 2.69 -19.83
CA ALA A 317 13.29 1.65 -18.98
C ALA A 317 12.02 1.05 -19.62
N PRO A 318 11.90 -0.29 -19.69
CA PRO A 318 10.65 -0.94 -20.06
C PRO A 318 9.51 -0.53 -19.11
N GLY A 319 8.46 0.09 -19.65
CA GLY A 319 7.37 0.66 -18.85
C GLY A 319 7.77 1.90 -18.06
N SER A 320 8.65 2.74 -18.64
CA SER A 320 9.08 4.01 -18.05
C SER A 320 7.91 4.87 -17.58
N LEU A 321 8.00 5.35 -16.33
CA LEU A 321 7.08 6.30 -15.73
C LEU A 321 7.53 7.76 -15.95
N ARG A 322 8.62 7.99 -16.70
CA ARG A 322 9.12 9.32 -17.01
C ARG A 322 8.06 10.22 -17.65
N PRO A 323 7.30 9.78 -18.68
CA PRO A 323 6.26 10.60 -19.27
C PRO A 323 5.22 11.04 -18.24
N LEU A 324 4.78 10.10 -17.39
CA LEU A 324 3.79 10.36 -16.35
C LEU A 324 4.30 11.38 -15.32
N ALA A 325 5.56 11.28 -14.89
CA ALA A 325 6.16 12.25 -13.96
C ALA A 325 6.21 13.68 -14.53
N LEU A 326 6.46 13.81 -15.84
CA LEU A 326 6.45 15.12 -16.53
C LEU A 326 5.04 15.66 -16.67
N LEU A 327 4.06 14.83 -16.99
CA LEU A 327 2.66 15.22 -17.12
C LEU A 327 2.08 15.65 -15.76
N TYR A 328 2.32 14.84 -14.72
CA TYR A 328 1.81 15.06 -13.35
C TYR A 328 2.51 16.21 -12.62
N GLY A 329 3.76 16.53 -12.96
CA GLY A 329 4.44 17.74 -12.49
C GLY A 329 4.25 18.96 -13.39
N GLY A 330 3.59 18.80 -14.53
CA GLY A 330 3.35 19.83 -15.54
C GLY A 330 1.89 20.31 -15.55
N PRO A 331 1.17 20.22 -16.68
CA PRO A 331 -0.20 20.74 -16.80
C PRO A 331 -1.15 20.26 -15.71
N PHE A 332 -1.12 18.97 -15.33
CA PHE A 332 -2.02 18.44 -14.30
C PHE A 332 -1.68 18.95 -12.90
N TYR A 333 -0.41 19.26 -12.61
CA TYR A 333 -0.05 19.93 -11.36
C TYR A 333 -0.68 21.33 -11.28
N GLN A 334 -0.63 22.06 -12.40
CA GLN A 334 -1.18 23.42 -12.48
C GLN A 334 -2.69 23.43 -12.30
N SER A 335 -3.40 22.47 -12.90
CA SER A 335 -4.85 22.31 -12.71
C SER A 335 -5.20 21.95 -11.27
N PHE A 336 -4.44 21.07 -10.61
CA PHE A 336 -4.63 20.74 -9.20
C PHE A 336 -4.40 21.93 -8.27
N ALA A 337 -3.56 22.90 -8.66
CA ALA A 337 -3.40 24.14 -7.91
C ALA A 337 -4.67 25.03 -7.94
N ALA A 338 -5.58 24.79 -8.88
CA ALA A 338 -6.89 25.43 -9.00
C ALA A 338 -8.05 24.52 -8.57
N LEU A 339 -7.79 23.46 -7.78
CA LEU A 339 -8.82 22.53 -7.30
C LEU A 339 -9.95 23.23 -6.51
N ASP A 340 -9.67 24.37 -5.88
CA ASP A 340 -10.70 25.13 -5.16
C ASP A 340 -11.83 25.61 -6.08
N HIS A 341 -11.52 25.97 -7.33
CA HIS A 341 -12.51 26.33 -8.35
C HIS A 341 -13.46 25.16 -8.59
N THR A 342 -12.92 23.96 -8.86
CA THR A 342 -13.74 22.75 -9.09
C THR A 342 -14.62 22.41 -7.91
N VAL A 343 -14.08 22.46 -6.68
CA VAL A 343 -14.87 22.17 -5.47
C VAL A 343 -16.00 23.18 -5.27
N ARG A 344 -15.79 24.46 -5.61
CA ARG A 344 -16.78 25.52 -5.41
C ARG A 344 -17.86 25.57 -6.48
N THR A 345 -17.52 25.22 -7.72
CA THR A 345 -18.39 25.43 -8.89
C THR A 345 -18.93 24.13 -9.47
N GLY A 346 -18.23 23.01 -9.28
CA GLY A 346 -18.45 21.77 -10.01
C GLY A 346 -17.85 21.77 -11.42
N GLU A 347 -17.17 22.84 -11.85
CA GLU A 347 -16.54 22.97 -13.16
C GLU A 347 -15.07 22.48 -13.15
N THR A 348 -14.56 22.00 -14.29
CA THR A 348 -13.22 21.42 -14.41
C THR A 348 -12.11 22.49 -14.26
N ALA A 349 -11.18 22.32 -13.33
CA ALA A 349 -10.10 23.28 -13.09
C ALA A 349 -9.13 23.40 -14.26
N PHE A 350 -8.89 22.31 -14.99
CA PHE A 350 -8.07 22.33 -16.22
C PHE A 350 -8.67 23.29 -17.25
N ASP A 351 -9.96 23.15 -17.55
CA ASP A 351 -10.67 23.97 -18.53
C ASP A 351 -10.69 25.43 -18.10
N HIS A 352 -10.89 25.70 -16.80
CA HIS A 352 -10.81 27.04 -16.23
C HIS A 352 -9.42 27.68 -16.43
N LEU A 353 -8.35 26.94 -16.15
CA LEU A 353 -6.99 27.44 -16.23
C LEU A 353 -6.52 27.65 -17.67
N PHE A 354 -6.90 26.73 -18.56
CA PHE A 354 -6.35 26.65 -19.91
C PHE A 354 -7.34 27.07 -21.02
N GLY A 355 -8.59 27.39 -20.67
CA GLY A 355 -9.63 27.91 -21.54
C GLY A 355 -10.26 26.88 -22.49
N THR A 356 -9.89 25.61 -22.38
CA THR A 356 -10.34 24.49 -23.22
C THR A 356 -10.06 23.18 -22.50
N ASP A 357 -10.76 22.10 -22.87
CA ASP A 357 -10.50 20.78 -22.32
C ASP A 357 -9.07 20.28 -22.64
N HIS A 358 -8.62 19.31 -21.85
CA HIS A 358 -7.26 18.78 -21.94
C HIS A 358 -6.93 18.13 -23.28
N PHE A 359 -7.87 17.48 -23.97
CA PHE A 359 -7.62 16.86 -25.27
C PHE A 359 -7.33 17.95 -26.32
N ASP A 360 -8.19 18.96 -26.41
CA ASP A 360 -7.99 20.08 -27.33
C ASP A 360 -6.72 20.88 -27.01
N HIS A 361 -6.42 21.04 -25.72
CA HIS A 361 -5.23 21.72 -25.26
C HIS A 361 -3.93 21.00 -25.69
N PHE A 362 -3.90 19.67 -25.55
CA PHE A 362 -2.75 18.85 -25.94
C PHE A 362 -2.67 18.72 -27.45
N ALA A 363 -3.79 18.55 -28.17
CA ALA A 363 -3.80 18.43 -29.63
C ALA A 363 -3.21 19.66 -30.33
N ARG A 364 -3.36 20.85 -29.75
CA ARG A 364 -2.74 22.10 -30.26
C ARG A 364 -1.23 22.19 -30.03
N ARG A 365 -0.65 21.27 -29.26
CA ARG A 365 0.78 21.23 -28.89
C ARG A 365 1.36 19.83 -29.11
N PRO A 366 2.03 19.60 -30.24
CA PRO A 366 2.56 18.27 -30.60
C PRO A 366 3.39 17.60 -29.50
N GLU A 367 4.23 18.36 -28.79
CA GLU A 367 5.05 17.83 -27.69
C GLU A 367 4.23 17.35 -26.49
N LEU A 368 3.12 18.04 -26.16
CA LEU A 368 2.23 17.64 -25.07
C LEU A 368 1.32 16.48 -25.49
N ALA A 369 0.85 16.46 -26.74
CA ALA A 369 0.13 15.31 -27.28
C ALA A 369 1.00 14.04 -27.20
N GLU A 370 2.25 14.11 -27.68
CA GLU A 370 3.17 12.97 -27.57
C GLU A 370 3.44 12.59 -26.11
N LEU A 371 3.61 13.58 -25.22
CA LEU A 371 3.80 13.32 -23.80
C LEU A 371 2.61 12.60 -23.17
N PHE A 372 1.39 13.05 -23.49
CA PHE A 372 0.15 12.44 -23.02
C PHE A 372 0.02 11.00 -23.52
N ASP A 373 0.22 10.77 -24.82
CA ASP A 373 0.18 9.45 -25.44
C ASP A 373 1.16 8.48 -24.76
N ARG A 374 2.42 8.91 -24.56
CA ARG A 374 3.41 8.09 -23.86
C ARG A 374 3.09 7.87 -22.38
N SER A 375 2.42 8.83 -21.73
CA SER A 375 1.98 8.70 -20.34
C SER A 375 0.86 7.68 -20.21
N MET A 376 -0.06 7.65 -21.17
CA MET A 376 -1.10 6.62 -21.25
C MET A 376 -0.49 5.24 -21.54
N ALA A 377 0.53 5.16 -22.39
CA ALA A 377 1.27 3.91 -22.64
C ALA A 377 2.01 3.37 -21.40
N ALA A 378 2.42 4.22 -20.45
CA ALA A 378 3.04 3.77 -19.21
C ALA A 378 2.07 2.98 -18.29
N SER A 379 0.76 3.14 -18.48
CA SER A 379 -0.28 2.43 -17.72
C SER A 379 -0.67 1.07 -18.32
N THR A 380 -0.01 0.63 -19.40
CA THR A 380 -0.33 -0.59 -20.15
C THR A 380 -0.32 -1.88 -19.33
N ARG A 381 0.45 -1.94 -18.25
CA ARG A 381 0.47 -3.09 -17.33
C ARG A 381 -0.90 -3.42 -16.74
N MET A 382 -1.79 -2.44 -16.63
CA MET A 382 -3.18 -2.64 -16.22
C MET A 382 -3.88 -3.69 -17.10
N PHE A 383 -3.50 -3.80 -18.38
CA PHE A 383 -4.14 -4.69 -19.34
C PHE A 383 -3.55 -6.10 -19.38
N ASP A 384 -2.46 -6.39 -18.64
CA ASP A 384 -1.75 -7.68 -18.73
C ASP A 384 -2.67 -8.90 -18.56
N PRO A 385 -3.54 -8.95 -17.52
CA PRO A 385 -4.40 -10.11 -17.31
C PRO A 385 -5.51 -10.26 -18.36
N LEU A 386 -5.83 -9.21 -19.13
CA LEU A 386 -6.93 -9.25 -20.11
C LEU A 386 -6.67 -10.25 -21.24
N THR A 387 -5.41 -10.46 -21.59
CA THR A 387 -5.01 -11.49 -22.56
C THR A 387 -5.42 -12.90 -22.12
N GLY A 388 -5.48 -13.18 -20.81
CA GLY A 388 -5.94 -14.45 -20.27
C GLY A 388 -7.42 -14.46 -19.88
N HIS A 389 -8.17 -13.38 -20.14
CA HIS A 389 -9.56 -13.28 -19.70
C HIS A 389 -10.42 -14.37 -20.37
N PRO A 390 -11.34 -15.04 -19.64
CA PRO A 390 -12.13 -16.14 -20.19
C PRO A 390 -12.91 -15.77 -21.45
N VAL A 391 -13.50 -14.58 -21.50
CA VAL A 391 -14.24 -14.07 -22.67
C VAL A 391 -13.33 -13.91 -23.89
N ILE A 392 -12.13 -13.35 -23.72
CA ILE A 392 -11.16 -13.17 -24.80
C ILE A 392 -10.66 -14.53 -25.30
N THR A 393 -10.35 -15.44 -24.38
CA THR A 393 -9.89 -16.80 -24.70
C THR A 393 -10.99 -17.60 -25.41
N ALA A 394 -12.25 -17.47 -24.99
CA ALA A 394 -13.36 -18.11 -25.68
C ALA A 394 -13.48 -17.60 -27.12
N ALA A 395 -13.45 -16.28 -27.32
CA ALA A 395 -13.51 -15.67 -28.65
C ALA A 395 -12.35 -16.13 -29.57
N SER A 396 -11.16 -16.39 -29.03
CA SER A 396 -10.01 -16.83 -29.84
C SER A 396 -10.07 -18.31 -30.28
N THR A 397 -10.95 -19.10 -29.67
CA THR A 397 -11.08 -20.54 -29.93
C THR A 397 -12.24 -20.91 -30.86
N VAL A 398 -13.12 -19.96 -31.21
CA VAL A 398 -14.26 -20.22 -32.11
C VAL A 398 -13.81 -20.71 -33.50
N PRO A 399 -14.65 -21.45 -34.25
CA PRO A 399 -14.26 -22.00 -35.55
C PRO A 399 -13.94 -20.91 -36.59
N THR A 400 -14.67 -19.81 -36.58
CA THR A 400 -14.38 -18.61 -37.36
C THR A 400 -13.32 -17.75 -36.65
N PRO A 401 -12.64 -16.82 -37.35
CA PRO A 401 -11.82 -15.84 -36.65
C PRO A 401 -12.68 -14.99 -35.73
N GLY A 402 -12.46 -15.08 -34.42
CA GLY A 402 -13.19 -14.28 -33.44
C GLY A 402 -12.83 -12.80 -33.55
N ARG A 403 -13.77 -11.91 -33.23
CA ARG A 403 -13.62 -10.47 -33.41
C ARG A 403 -13.77 -9.67 -32.12
N VAL A 404 -12.76 -8.84 -31.84
CA VAL A 404 -12.78 -7.87 -30.73
C VAL A 404 -13.02 -6.48 -31.29
N VAL A 405 -14.03 -5.78 -30.79
CA VAL A 405 -14.34 -4.38 -31.13
C VAL A 405 -13.88 -3.49 -29.97
N ASP A 406 -12.83 -2.71 -30.19
CA ASP A 406 -12.28 -1.74 -29.22
C ASP A 406 -12.90 -0.36 -29.49
N ILE A 407 -13.81 0.07 -28.61
CA ILE A 407 -14.60 1.30 -28.76
C ILE A 407 -13.87 2.43 -28.04
N ALA A 408 -13.57 3.52 -28.77
CA ALA A 408 -12.68 4.58 -28.31
C ALA A 408 -11.34 4.01 -27.81
N GLY A 409 -10.77 3.08 -28.59
CA GLY A 409 -9.55 2.34 -28.26
C GLY A 409 -8.25 3.17 -28.27
N GLY A 410 -8.34 4.49 -28.45
CA GLY A 410 -7.22 5.42 -28.48
C GLY A 410 -6.14 5.01 -29.50
N ASN A 411 -4.91 4.86 -29.04
CA ASN A 411 -3.77 4.46 -29.87
C ASN A 411 -3.68 2.95 -30.15
N GLY A 412 -4.71 2.17 -29.82
CA GLY A 412 -4.83 0.74 -30.15
C GLY A 412 -3.93 -0.20 -29.36
N GLU A 413 -3.29 0.27 -28.29
CA GLU A 413 -2.36 -0.52 -27.50
C GLU A 413 -3.03 -1.74 -26.86
N LEU A 414 -4.22 -1.59 -26.27
CA LEU A 414 -4.98 -2.71 -25.71
C LEU A 414 -5.30 -3.75 -26.79
N LEU A 415 -5.88 -3.31 -27.91
CA LEU A 415 -6.19 -4.20 -29.02
C LEU A 415 -4.95 -4.93 -29.55
N ALA A 416 -3.83 -4.23 -29.75
CA ALA A 416 -2.57 -4.84 -30.20
C ALA A 416 -2.15 -5.99 -29.28
N ARG A 417 -2.22 -5.79 -27.97
CA ARG A 417 -1.85 -6.83 -26.98
C ARG A 417 -2.76 -8.05 -27.06
N LEU A 418 -4.06 -7.85 -27.21
CA LEU A 418 -5.01 -8.96 -27.39
C LEU A 418 -4.72 -9.74 -28.68
N LEU A 419 -4.44 -9.03 -29.78
CA LEU A 419 -4.14 -9.65 -31.07
C LEU A 419 -2.79 -10.38 -31.08
N ILE A 420 -1.76 -9.88 -30.38
CA ILE A 420 -0.46 -10.56 -30.22
C ILE A 420 -0.64 -11.87 -29.46
N ALA A 421 -1.38 -11.83 -28.34
CA ALA A 421 -1.59 -13.00 -27.49
C ALA A 421 -2.46 -14.08 -28.17
N HIS A 422 -3.36 -13.68 -29.08
CA HIS A 422 -4.31 -14.56 -29.75
C HIS A 422 -4.24 -14.41 -31.28
N PRO A 423 -3.43 -15.21 -31.98
CA PRO A 423 -3.22 -15.08 -33.43
C PRO A 423 -4.48 -15.26 -34.29
N ARG A 424 -5.52 -15.93 -33.77
CA ARG A 424 -6.80 -16.15 -34.47
C ARG A 424 -7.81 -15.01 -34.29
N LEU A 425 -7.58 -14.11 -33.34
CA LEU A 425 -8.42 -12.93 -33.17
C LEU A 425 -8.14 -11.90 -34.27
N HIS A 426 -9.22 -11.23 -34.68
CA HIS A 426 -9.21 -10.02 -35.49
C HIS A 426 -9.78 -8.86 -34.67
N GLY A 427 -9.32 -7.66 -34.96
CA GLY A 427 -9.71 -6.45 -34.27
C GLY A 427 -10.53 -5.52 -35.16
N THR A 428 -11.45 -4.78 -34.55
CA THR A 428 -11.97 -3.53 -35.11
C THR A 428 -11.75 -2.43 -34.09
N LEU A 429 -11.07 -1.35 -34.46
CA LEU A 429 -10.87 -0.19 -33.61
C LEU A 429 -11.74 0.97 -34.10
N LEU A 430 -12.64 1.45 -33.25
CA LEU A 430 -13.46 2.63 -33.47
C LEU A 430 -12.88 3.81 -32.71
N GLU A 431 -12.52 4.88 -33.41
CA GLU A 431 -12.00 6.11 -32.82
C GLU A 431 -12.22 7.33 -33.73
N ARG A 432 -11.96 8.51 -33.18
CA ARG A 432 -11.86 9.77 -33.91
C ARG A 432 -10.71 9.72 -34.92
N PRO A 433 -10.79 10.48 -36.03
CA PRO A 433 -9.82 10.39 -37.13
C PRO A 433 -8.35 10.53 -36.71
N HIS A 434 -8.03 11.45 -35.79
CA HIS A 434 -6.64 11.67 -35.36
C HIS A 434 -6.07 10.51 -34.53
N ALA A 435 -6.89 9.84 -33.72
CA ALA A 435 -6.47 8.72 -32.88
C ALA A 435 -6.29 7.43 -33.72
N VAL A 436 -7.13 7.24 -34.75
CA VAL A 436 -7.00 6.11 -35.68
C VAL A 436 -5.62 6.07 -36.36
N GLU A 437 -5.06 7.22 -36.74
CA GLU A 437 -3.72 7.26 -37.34
C GLU A 437 -2.60 6.87 -36.36
N ALA A 438 -2.76 7.15 -35.06
CA ALA A 438 -1.86 6.62 -34.03
C ALA A 438 -2.02 5.11 -33.90
N ALA A 439 -3.26 4.61 -33.85
CA ALA A 439 -3.54 3.18 -33.79
C ALA A 439 -2.97 2.38 -34.96
N ARG A 440 -3.08 2.91 -36.20
CA ARG A 440 -2.47 2.29 -37.38
C ARG A 440 -0.97 2.07 -37.22
N ARG A 441 -0.25 3.08 -36.68
CA ARG A 441 1.19 2.97 -36.43
C ARG A 441 1.51 1.91 -35.37
N THR A 442 0.78 1.91 -34.25
CA THR A 442 0.95 0.91 -33.17
C THR A 442 0.73 -0.52 -33.66
N LEU A 443 -0.39 -0.76 -34.36
CA LEU A 443 -0.75 -2.10 -34.85
C LEU A 443 0.16 -2.57 -35.99
N ALA A 444 0.63 -1.67 -36.85
CA ALA A 444 1.62 -2.00 -37.87
C ALA A 444 2.98 -2.38 -37.25
N ALA A 445 3.45 -1.63 -36.24
CA ALA A 445 4.71 -1.91 -35.55
C ALA A 445 4.72 -3.26 -34.81
N THR A 446 3.54 -3.76 -34.43
CA THR A 446 3.36 -5.07 -33.77
C THR A 446 3.04 -6.21 -34.73
N GLY A 447 3.01 -5.96 -36.05
CA GLY A 447 2.68 -6.98 -37.06
C GLY A 447 1.21 -7.41 -37.05
N CYS A 448 0.33 -6.65 -36.38
CA CYS A 448 -1.09 -6.95 -36.25
C CYS A 448 -1.98 -6.13 -37.20
N GLY A 449 -1.39 -5.24 -38.00
CA GLY A 449 -2.11 -4.32 -38.89
C GLY A 449 -3.10 -5.01 -39.83
N ASP A 450 -2.71 -6.12 -40.46
CA ASP A 450 -3.56 -6.86 -41.42
C ASP A 450 -4.76 -7.58 -40.76
N ARG A 451 -4.74 -7.71 -39.43
CA ARG A 451 -5.83 -8.32 -38.64
C ARG A 451 -6.73 -7.28 -37.99
N CYS A 452 -6.52 -5.98 -38.28
CA CYS A 452 -7.26 -4.89 -37.67
C CYS A 452 -8.00 -4.06 -38.73
N THR A 453 -9.31 -3.87 -38.54
CA THR A 453 -10.12 -2.90 -39.28
C THR A 453 -10.22 -1.61 -38.47
N TYR A 454 -10.16 -0.46 -39.12
CA TYR A 454 -10.24 0.84 -38.46
C TYR A 454 -11.50 1.56 -38.90
N VAL A 455 -12.32 1.96 -37.93
CA VAL A 455 -13.55 2.71 -38.15
C VAL A 455 -13.34 4.11 -37.58
N MET A 456 -13.44 5.11 -38.45
CA MET A 456 -13.42 6.51 -38.04
C MET A 456 -14.85 6.93 -37.76
N GLY A 457 -15.16 7.30 -36.52
CA GLY A 457 -16.53 7.63 -36.13
C GLY A 457 -16.66 8.02 -34.67
N ASP A 458 -17.90 8.10 -34.20
CA ASP A 458 -18.27 8.32 -32.80
C ASP A 458 -19.01 7.08 -32.26
N PHE A 459 -19.45 7.11 -31.01
CA PHE A 459 -20.17 6.01 -30.36
C PHE A 459 -21.45 5.58 -31.11
N ALA A 460 -21.98 6.38 -32.04
CA ALA A 460 -23.09 5.98 -32.89
C ALA A 460 -22.74 4.94 -33.95
N ASP A 461 -21.45 4.84 -34.29
CA ASP A 461 -20.91 4.05 -35.40
C ASP A 461 -20.31 2.71 -34.95
N VAL A 462 -20.68 2.23 -33.75
CA VAL A 462 -20.20 0.96 -33.20
C VAL A 462 -20.50 -0.19 -34.18
N PRO A 463 -19.46 -0.91 -34.65
CA PRO A 463 -19.61 -2.04 -35.57
C PRO A 463 -20.49 -3.15 -35.00
N THR A 464 -21.21 -3.89 -35.85
CA THR A 464 -22.19 -4.89 -35.39
C THR A 464 -21.68 -6.33 -35.39
N ASP A 465 -20.43 -6.57 -35.81
CA ASP A 465 -19.90 -7.91 -36.11
C ASP A 465 -18.84 -8.39 -35.11
N GLY A 466 -18.82 -7.82 -33.90
CA GLY A 466 -17.97 -8.25 -32.79
C GLY A 466 -18.52 -9.43 -31.99
N ASP A 467 -17.61 -10.27 -31.49
CA ASP A 467 -17.89 -11.28 -30.45
C ASP A 467 -17.63 -10.71 -29.04
N VAL A 468 -16.64 -9.82 -28.92
CA VAL A 468 -16.31 -9.12 -27.68
C VAL A 468 -16.20 -7.63 -27.97
N TYR A 469 -16.90 -6.82 -27.19
CA TYR A 469 -16.83 -5.37 -27.22
C TYR A 469 -16.06 -4.89 -25.99
N VAL A 470 -15.22 -3.88 -26.18
CA VAL A 470 -14.34 -3.37 -25.14
C VAL A 470 -14.52 -1.86 -25.02
N LEU A 471 -14.73 -1.39 -23.80
CA LEU A 471 -14.67 0.02 -23.41
C LEU A 471 -13.60 0.14 -22.31
N SER A 472 -12.48 0.78 -22.61
CA SER A 472 -11.34 0.85 -21.68
C SER A 472 -11.01 2.30 -21.36
N ARG A 473 -11.27 2.72 -20.11
CA ARG A 473 -11.08 4.11 -19.65
C ARG A 473 -11.84 5.09 -20.55
N VAL A 474 -13.14 4.83 -20.70
CA VAL A 474 -14.03 5.61 -21.56
C VAL A 474 -15.18 6.17 -20.75
N LEU A 475 -15.88 5.31 -19.99
CA LEU A 475 -17.09 5.72 -19.29
C LEU A 475 -16.77 6.67 -18.12
N HIS A 476 -15.58 6.58 -17.55
CA HIS A 476 -15.17 7.49 -16.48
C HIS A 476 -15.00 8.95 -16.94
N ASP A 477 -14.92 9.23 -18.25
CA ASP A 477 -14.81 10.60 -18.78
C ASP A 477 -16.16 11.33 -18.83
N TRP A 478 -17.27 10.59 -18.72
CA TRP A 478 -18.61 11.10 -19.02
C TRP A 478 -19.52 11.12 -17.81
N ASP A 479 -20.57 11.95 -17.87
CA ASP A 479 -21.68 11.89 -16.93
C ASP A 479 -22.56 10.65 -17.16
N ASP A 480 -23.52 10.43 -16.24
CA ASP A 480 -24.35 9.23 -16.26
C ASP A 480 -25.25 9.15 -17.50
N ASP A 481 -25.80 10.28 -17.97
CA ASP A 481 -26.69 10.31 -19.14
C ASP A 481 -25.93 9.94 -20.41
N ARG A 482 -24.73 10.51 -20.60
CA ARG A 482 -23.87 10.18 -21.73
C ARG A 482 -23.30 8.77 -21.63
N CYS A 483 -22.96 8.27 -20.44
CA CYS A 483 -22.61 6.86 -20.25
C CYS A 483 -23.73 5.92 -20.72
N VAL A 484 -24.97 6.20 -20.32
CA VAL A 484 -26.13 5.39 -20.73
C VAL A 484 -26.35 5.46 -22.24
N GLU A 485 -26.17 6.63 -22.85
CA GLU A 485 -26.23 6.77 -24.31
C GLU A 485 -25.18 5.89 -25.02
N ILE A 486 -23.91 5.98 -24.60
CA ILE A 486 -22.81 5.16 -25.15
C ILE A 486 -23.14 3.67 -25.01
N LEU A 487 -23.55 3.24 -23.81
CA LEU A 487 -23.91 1.85 -23.54
C LEU A 487 -25.10 1.38 -24.40
N ARG A 488 -26.08 2.25 -24.69
CA ARG A 488 -27.20 1.92 -25.59
C ARG A 488 -26.75 1.74 -27.04
N HIS A 489 -25.75 2.50 -27.49
CA HIS A 489 -25.15 2.27 -28.80
C HIS A 489 -24.45 0.91 -28.87
N CYS A 490 -23.66 0.56 -27.84
CA CYS A 490 -23.05 -0.76 -27.72
C CYS A 490 -24.12 -1.86 -27.72
N ALA A 491 -25.14 -1.74 -26.86
CA ALA A 491 -26.24 -2.69 -26.77
C ALA A 491 -26.99 -2.83 -28.10
N ARG A 492 -27.18 -1.76 -28.88
CA ARG A 492 -27.82 -1.88 -30.19
C ARG A 492 -26.97 -2.64 -31.21
N ALA A 493 -25.65 -2.42 -31.21
CA ALA A 493 -24.74 -3.02 -32.18
C ALA A 493 -24.36 -4.47 -31.85
N MET A 494 -24.23 -4.80 -30.56
CA MET A 494 -23.83 -6.13 -30.08
C MET A 494 -24.79 -7.23 -30.58
N PRO A 495 -24.29 -8.31 -31.21
CA PRO A 495 -25.06 -9.54 -31.39
C PRO A 495 -25.53 -10.13 -30.04
N ALA A 496 -26.54 -11.00 -30.06
CA ALA A 496 -27.07 -11.62 -28.84
C ALA A 496 -26.05 -12.49 -28.09
N HIS A 497 -25.05 -13.03 -28.80
CA HIS A 497 -23.98 -13.84 -28.22
C HIS A 497 -22.77 -13.01 -27.76
N ALA A 498 -22.74 -11.71 -28.06
CA ALA A 498 -21.58 -10.89 -27.80
C ALA A 498 -21.47 -10.50 -26.33
N GLU A 499 -20.22 -10.42 -25.87
CA GLU A 499 -19.86 -10.05 -24.51
C GLU A 499 -19.30 -8.63 -24.49
N LEU A 500 -19.51 -7.89 -23.40
CA LEU A 500 -18.97 -6.56 -23.17
C LEU A 500 -17.99 -6.58 -21.99
N LEU A 501 -16.77 -6.08 -22.21
CA LEU A 501 -15.78 -5.85 -21.17
C LEU A 501 -15.60 -4.34 -20.99
N ILE A 502 -15.79 -3.87 -19.75
CA ILE A 502 -15.53 -2.49 -19.36
C ILE A 502 -14.31 -2.49 -18.45
N ILE A 503 -13.28 -1.71 -18.77
CA ILE A 503 -12.03 -1.65 -18.02
C ILE A 503 -11.89 -0.26 -17.41
N GLU A 504 -12.10 -0.17 -16.10
CA GLU A 504 -12.19 1.09 -15.36
C GLU A 504 -11.57 0.93 -13.97
N ARG A 505 -11.49 2.00 -13.20
CA ARG A 505 -11.20 1.93 -11.76
C ARG A 505 -12.52 1.95 -10.99
N LEU A 506 -12.62 1.13 -9.96
CA LEU A 506 -13.81 1.09 -9.11
C LEU A 506 -13.55 1.76 -7.77
N LEU A 507 -14.47 2.62 -7.36
CA LEU A 507 -14.46 3.19 -6.01
C LEU A 507 -14.74 2.07 -4.97
N PRO A 508 -13.93 1.97 -3.90
CA PRO A 508 -14.16 1.02 -2.82
C PRO A 508 -15.44 1.38 -2.05
N THR A 509 -16.20 0.39 -1.61
CA THR A 509 -17.43 0.60 -0.81
C THR A 509 -17.25 0.29 0.68
N ASP A 510 -16.13 -0.32 1.04
CA ASP A 510 -15.82 -0.83 2.39
C ASP A 510 -14.79 0.05 3.14
N GLY A 511 -14.42 1.20 2.56
CA GLY A 511 -13.40 2.09 3.13
C GLY A 511 -11.97 1.57 2.98
N SER A 512 -11.75 0.51 2.20
CA SER A 512 -10.40 0.02 1.91
C SER A 512 -9.54 1.09 1.21
N PRO A 513 -8.23 1.18 1.53
CA PRO A 513 -7.32 2.06 0.80
C PRO A 513 -7.32 1.72 -0.69
N SER A 514 -7.58 2.70 -1.54
CA SER A 514 -7.61 2.53 -2.99
C SER A 514 -7.09 3.78 -3.70
N LEU A 515 -6.27 3.59 -4.74
CA LEU A 515 -5.87 4.67 -5.62
C LEU A 515 -7.06 5.24 -6.40
N ALA A 516 -8.16 4.50 -6.55
CA ALA A 516 -9.35 4.96 -7.26
C ALA A 516 -9.92 6.26 -6.66
N VAL A 517 -9.84 6.48 -5.34
CA VAL A 517 -10.32 7.71 -4.69
C VAL A 517 -9.48 8.92 -5.07
N ALA A 518 -8.15 8.77 -5.09
CA ALA A 518 -7.27 9.84 -5.55
C ALA A 518 -7.41 10.09 -7.06
N TRP A 519 -7.69 9.05 -7.83
CA TRP A 519 -7.96 9.16 -9.26
C TRP A 519 -9.29 9.84 -9.56
N ASP A 520 -10.34 9.59 -8.77
CA ASP A 520 -11.61 10.29 -8.89
C ASP A 520 -11.43 11.81 -8.72
N LEU A 521 -10.64 12.22 -7.73
CA LEU A 521 -10.26 13.62 -7.55
C LEU A 521 -9.48 14.17 -8.77
N HIS A 522 -8.58 13.36 -9.34
CA HIS A 522 -7.87 13.71 -10.56
C HIS A 522 -8.81 13.85 -11.76
N MET A 523 -9.77 12.95 -11.92
CA MET A 523 -10.77 12.98 -13.00
C MET A 523 -11.62 14.25 -12.89
N MET A 524 -12.16 14.52 -11.71
CA MET A 524 -12.94 15.71 -11.42
C MET A 524 -12.17 17.00 -11.71
N CYS A 525 -10.88 17.05 -11.35
CA CYS A 525 -10.05 18.25 -11.50
C CYS A 525 -9.52 18.47 -12.92
N ASN A 526 -9.12 17.41 -13.62
CA ASN A 526 -8.40 17.52 -14.89
C ASN A 526 -9.24 17.22 -16.13
N VAL A 527 -10.31 16.44 -15.99
CA VAL A 527 -11.05 15.87 -17.12
C VAL A 527 -12.54 16.23 -17.05
N GLY A 528 -13.08 16.47 -15.86
CA GLY A 528 -14.52 16.62 -15.62
C GLY A 528 -15.26 15.28 -15.45
N GLY A 529 -14.51 14.17 -15.54
CA GLY A 529 -15.00 12.81 -15.36
C GLY A 529 -15.17 12.40 -13.89
N ARG A 530 -15.54 11.13 -13.67
CA ARG A 530 -15.67 10.52 -12.34
C ARG A 530 -15.46 9.01 -12.37
N GLU A 531 -14.87 8.48 -11.31
CA GLU A 531 -14.86 7.05 -11.04
C GLU A 531 -16.16 6.62 -10.38
N ARG A 532 -16.50 5.33 -10.47
CA ARG A 532 -17.80 4.81 -10.04
C ARG A 532 -17.64 3.49 -9.29
N THR A 533 -18.62 3.15 -8.44
CA THR A 533 -18.66 1.83 -7.79
C THR A 533 -19.18 0.75 -8.75
N ALA A 534 -18.91 -0.52 -8.47
CA ALA A 534 -19.49 -1.64 -9.24
C ALA A 534 -21.02 -1.55 -9.33
N ALA A 535 -21.67 -1.21 -8.21
CA ALA A 535 -23.12 -1.07 -8.13
C ALA A 535 -23.64 0.11 -9.00
N HIS A 536 -22.85 1.16 -9.17
CA HIS A 536 -23.19 2.27 -10.06
C HIS A 536 -23.09 1.85 -11.53
N TYR A 537 -21.99 1.20 -11.93
CA TYR A 537 -21.87 0.64 -13.28
C TYR A 537 -23.01 -0.34 -13.61
N ALA A 538 -23.42 -1.19 -12.65
CA ALA A 538 -24.55 -2.09 -12.82
C ALA A 538 -25.87 -1.35 -13.14
N ARG A 539 -26.10 -0.19 -12.51
CA ARG A 539 -27.27 0.66 -12.81
C ARG A 539 -27.20 1.26 -14.21
N LEU A 540 -26.03 1.77 -14.61
CA LEU A 540 -25.82 2.33 -15.97
C LEU A 540 -26.05 1.27 -17.05
N LEU A 541 -25.49 0.06 -16.84
CA LEU A 541 -25.70 -1.08 -17.71
C LEU A 541 -27.18 -1.45 -17.81
N THR A 542 -27.88 -1.54 -16.67
CA THR A 542 -29.31 -1.88 -16.63
C THR A 542 -30.15 -0.85 -17.39
N ALA A 543 -29.85 0.44 -17.28
CA ALA A 543 -30.54 1.51 -18.02
C ALA A 543 -30.31 1.48 -19.55
N ALA A 544 -29.38 0.64 -20.00
CA ALA A 544 -29.03 0.40 -21.40
C ALA A 544 -29.32 -1.05 -21.85
N ASP A 545 -30.18 -1.79 -21.13
CA ASP A 545 -30.55 -3.19 -21.43
C ASP A 545 -29.36 -4.17 -21.43
N LEU A 546 -28.36 -3.89 -20.59
CA LEU A 546 -27.21 -4.74 -20.33
C LEU A 546 -27.21 -5.21 -18.87
N THR A 547 -26.70 -6.41 -18.63
CA THR A 547 -26.59 -7.00 -17.28
C THR A 547 -25.11 -7.16 -16.92
N LEU A 548 -24.71 -6.67 -15.75
CA LEU A 548 -23.39 -6.95 -15.17
C LEU A 548 -23.36 -8.37 -14.62
N LEU A 549 -22.41 -9.20 -15.07
CA LEU A 549 -22.26 -10.59 -14.63
C LEU A 549 -21.24 -10.73 -13.50
N SER A 550 -20.10 -10.08 -13.64
CA SER A 550 -19.01 -10.14 -12.66
C SER A 550 -18.04 -8.98 -12.86
N HIS A 551 -17.12 -8.80 -11.91
CA HIS A 551 -15.93 -7.99 -12.12
C HIS A 551 -14.72 -8.63 -11.42
N ALA A 552 -13.52 -8.33 -11.90
CA ALA A 552 -12.28 -8.88 -11.37
C ALA A 552 -11.16 -7.83 -11.33
N PRO A 553 -10.24 -7.90 -10.33
CA PRO A 553 -9.15 -6.94 -10.20
C PRO A 553 -8.09 -7.09 -11.31
N LEU A 554 -7.53 -5.95 -11.68
CA LEU A 554 -6.38 -5.78 -12.57
C LEU A 554 -5.25 -5.03 -11.83
N PRO A 555 -4.00 -5.07 -12.33
CA PRO A 555 -2.92 -4.25 -11.79
C PRO A 555 -3.25 -2.77 -11.74
N LEU A 556 -2.56 -2.04 -10.86
CA LEU A 556 -2.73 -0.60 -10.67
C LEU A 556 -4.17 -0.21 -10.27
N ASP A 557 -4.85 -1.00 -9.44
CA ASP A 557 -6.26 -0.79 -9.03
C ASP A 557 -7.27 -0.72 -10.18
N GLY A 558 -6.92 -1.28 -11.33
CA GLY A 558 -7.89 -1.48 -12.41
C GLY A 558 -8.89 -2.59 -12.09
N GLN A 559 -10.01 -2.59 -12.78
CA GLN A 559 -11.02 -3.63 -12.73
C GLN A 559 -11.50 -3.90 -14.15
N VAL A 560 -11.77 -5.17 -14.44
CA VAL A 560 -12.55 -5.55 -15.62
C VAL A 560 -13.95 -5.92 -15.15
N LEU A 561 -14.96 -5.26 -15.71
CA LEU A 561 -16.37 -5.60 -15.55
C LEU A 561 -16.81 -6.37 -16.78
N HIS A 562 -17.44 -7.51 -16.55
CA HIS A 562 -17.99 -8.37 -17.61
C HIS A 562 -19.51 -8.25 -17.63
N ALA A 563 -20.05 -7.78 -18.75
CA ALA A 563 -21.47 -7.59 -18.97
C ALA A 563 -21.92 -8.22 -20.30
N HIS A 564 -23.22 -8.40 -20.45
CA HIS A 564 -23.84 -8.94 -21.67
C HIS A 564 -25.24 -8.34 -21.86
N LYS A 565 -25.87 -8.61 -23.01
CA LYS A 565 -27.27 -8.21 -23.26
C LYS A 565 -28.21 -8.85 -22.25
N ALA A 566 -29.12 -8.06 -21.69
CA ALA A 566 -30.22 -8.58 -20.90
C ALA A 566 -31.06 -9.54 -21.77
N LYS A 567 -31.46 -10.67 -21.19
CA LYS A 567 -32.44 -11.55 -21.83
C LYS A 567 -33.80 -10.87 -21.71
N GLY A 568 -34.37 -10.46 -22.85
CA GLY A 568 -35.71 -9.86 -22.94
C GLY A 568 -36.82 -10.82 -22.56
#